data_AF-A0A2D7XAW9-F1
#
_entry.id   AF-A0A2D7XAW9-F1
#
_cell.length_a   1.000
_cell.length_b   1.000
_cell.length_c   1.000
_cell.angle_alpha   90.00
_cell.angle_beta   90.00
_cell.angle_gamma   90.00
#
_symmetry.space_group_name_H-M   'P 1'
#
loop_
_entity.id
_entity.type
_entity.pdbx_description
1 polymer ?
#
loop_
_entity_poly.entity_id
_entity_poly.type
_entity_poly.pdbx_seq_one_letter_code
_entity_poly.pdbx_strand_id
1 'polypeptide(L)'
;MTVSSSTNLASYSGNGSTTVFAYGFKIFADSDLTVTLVNDTTGVETTQTLTTHYTVSGAGTNSGGNVTFGSAPASGNTVKIERILPHTQTTTYTENDAFPSQAHEDGLDRLTMLTQQAPA
;
A
#
# COMPACT_ATOMS: atom_id res chain seq x y z
N MET A 1 -12.60 8.85 9.39
CA MET A 1 -12.43 7.44 8.99
C MET A 1 -11.60 6.79 10.09
N THR A 2 -11.75 5.49 10.31
CA THR A 2 -10.98 4.77 11.34
C THR A 2 -10.38 3.49 10.77
N VAL A 3 -9.14 3.19 11.11
CA VAL A 3 -8.49 1.92 10.77
C VAL A 3 -8.99 0.80 11.68
N SER A 4 -9.87 -0.05 11.16
CA SER A 4 -10.41 -1.21 11.88
C SER A 4 -9.79 -2.55 11.48
N SER A 5 -8.94 -2.56 10.44
CA SER A 5 -8.28 -3.76 9.92
C SER A 5 -6.79 -3.73 10.18
N SER A 6 -6.22 -4.90 10.48
CA SER A 6 -4.77 -5.13 10.55
C SER A 6 -4.17 -5.52 9.21
N THR A 7 -4.97 -5.76 8.17
CA THR A 7 -4.47 -6.16 6.86
C THR A 7 -3.79 -4.99 6.17
N ASN A 8 -2.51 -5.17 5.85
CA ASN A 8 -1.65 -4.24 5.11
C ASN A 8 -0.91 -4.92 3.95
N LEU A 9 -1.23 -6.19 3.66
CA LEU A 9 -0.54 -7.05 2.72
C LEU A 9 -1.54 -7.83 1.85
N ALA A 10 -1.28 -7.89 0.55
CA ALA A 10 -1.93 -8.80 -0.39
C ALA A 10 -0.87 -9.59 -1.16
N SER A 11 -1.18 -10.86 -1.49
CA SER A 11 -0.25 -11.76 -2.16
C SER A 11 -0.97 -12.57 -3.24
N TYR A 12 -0.35 -12.68 -4.43
CA TYR A 12 -0.90 -13.35 -5.60
C TYR A 12 0.17 -14.12 -6.35
N SER A 13 -0.17 -15.26 -6.95
CA SER A 13 0.74 -15.96 -7.87
C SER A 13 0.72 -15.30 -9.25
N GLY A 14 1.90 -15.06 -9.81
CA GLY A 14 2.07 -14.69 -11.22
C GLY A 14 1.75 -15.87 -12.13
N ASN A 15 1.22 -15.57 -13.32
CA ASN A 15 0.86 -16.57 -14.34
C ASN A 15 1.30 -16.16 -15.76
N GLY A 16 1.99 -15.03 -15.90
CA GLY A 16 2.42 -14.48 -17.19
C GLY A 16 1.30 -13.85 -18.05
N SER A 17 0.08 -13.70 -17.52
CA SER A 17 -1.06 -13.14 -18.26
C SER A 17 -1.85 -12.08 -17.48
N THR A 18 -2.10 -12.29 -16.19
CA THR A 18 -2.81 -11.33 -15.33
C THR A 18 -1.92 -10.13 -15.03
N THR A 19 -2.44 -8.93 -15.29
CA THR A 19 -1.73 -7.66 -15.03
C THR A 19 -2.34 -6.85 -13.89
N VAL A 20 -3.60 -7.11 -13.53
CA VAL A 20 -4.33 -6.35 -12.50
C VAL A 20 -4.47 -7.20 -11.24
N PHE A 21 -4.01 -6.64 -10.12
CA PHE A 21 -4.07 -7.28 -8.81
C PHE A 21 -4.70 -6.31 -7.81
N ALA A 22 -5.76 -6.74 -7.14
CA ALA A 22 -6.44 -5.91 -6.15
C ALA A 22 -5.63 -5.81 -4.84
N TYR A 23 -5.85 -4.75 -4.07
CA TYR A 23 -5.46 -4.69 -2.67
C TYR A 23 -6.67 -4.21 -1.86
N GLY A 24 -6.95 -4.86 -0.74
CA GLY A 24 -8.19 -4.69 0.03
C GLY A 24 -8.10 -3.75 1.23
N PHE A 25 -7.09 -2.88 1.26
CA PHE A 25 -6.81 -2.00 2.40
C PHE A 25 -6.52 -0.58 1.94
N LYS A 26 -6.79 0.41 2.79
CA LYS A 26 -6.55 1.81 2.46
C LYS A 26 -5.06 2.15 2.36
N ILE A 27 -4.74 3.01 1.39
CA ILE A 27 -3.52 3.80 1.32
C ILE A 27 -3.88 5.30 1.21
N PHE A 28 -2.97 6.21 1.60
CA PHE A 28 -3.23 7.65 1.48
C PHE A 28 -2.75 8.20 0.15
N ALA A 29 -1.64 7.68 -0.36
CA ALA A 29 -1.08 7.99 -1.67
C ALA A 29 -0.63 6.70 -2.38
N ASP A 30 -0.57 6.74 -3.71
CA ASP A 30 -0.08 5.62 -4.52
C ASP A 30 1.34 5.16 -4.12
N SER A 31 2.17 6.10 -3.66
CA SER A 31 3.53 5.86 -3.17
C SER A 31 3.60 5.13 -1.83
N ASP A 32 2.48 4.96 -1.13
CA ASP A 32 2.42 4.22 0.13
C ASP A 32 2.37 2.69 -0.11
N LEU A 33 2.46 2.22 -1.36
CA LEU A 33 2.59 0.81 -1.68
C LEU A 33 4.03 0.48 -2.08
N THR A 34 4.54 -0.60 -1.50
CA THR A 34 5.69 -1.34 -2.02
C THR A 34 5.19 -2.61 -2.69
N VAL A 35 5.52 -2.76 -3.97
CA VAL A 35 5.20 -3.97 -4.75
C VAL A 35 6.50 -4.72 -5.03
N THR A 36 6.52 -6.00 -4.69
CA THR A 36 7.70 -6.87 -4.84
C THR A 36 7.31 -8.14 -5.59
N LEU A 37 8.17 -8.59 -6.50
CA LEU A 37 8.08 -9.93 -7.07
C LEU A 37 9.04 -10.84 -6.30
N VAL A 38 8.51 -11.92 -5.73
CA VAL A 38 9.29 -12.92 -5.01
C VAL A 38 9.43 -14.13 -5.91
N ASN A 39 10.65 -14.55 -6.24
CA ASN A 39 10.85 -15.79 -6.99
C ASN A 39 10.52 -16.99 -6.09
N ASP A 40 9.56 -17.82 -6.52
CA ASP A 40 9.03 -18.91 -5.67
C ASP A 40 10.07 -20.01 -5.39
N THR A 41 11.09 -20.14 -6.23
CA THR A 41 12.15 -21.17 -6.07
C THR A 41 13.32 -20.66 -5.23
N THR A 42 13.79 -19.44 -5.50
CA THR A 42 15.00 -18.91 -4.86
C THR A 42 14.70 -18.02 -3.65
N GLY A 43 13.46 -17.58 -3.48
CA GLY A 43 13.05 -16.61 -2.45
C GLY A 43 13.58 -15.20 -2.71
N VAL A 44 14.22 -14.93 -3.86
CA VAL A 44 14.77 -13.61 -4.17
C VAL A 44 13.64 -12.62 -4.39
N GLU A 45 13.68 -11.53 -3.63
CA GLU A 45 12.73 -10.42 -3.72
C GLU A 45 13.25 -9.34 -4.68
N THR A 46 12.41 -8.92 -5.63
CA THR A 46 12.69 -7.82 -6.56
C THR A 46 11.63 -6.74 -6.45
N THR A 47 11.98 -5.61 -5.83
CA THR A 47 11.10 -4.45 -5.70
C THR A 47 10.82 -3.83 -7.07
N GLN A 48 9.54 -3.56 -7.32
CA GLN A 48 9.06 -2.93 -8.54
C GLN A 48 8.94 -1.42 -8.32
N THR A 49 9.25 -0.64 -9.35
CA THR A 49 9.15 0.83 -9.31
C THR A 49 7.79 1.31 -9.80
N LEU A 50 7.10 2.10 -8.97
CA LEU A 50 5.86 2.79 -9.32
C LEU A 50 6.03 3.65 -10.58
N THR A 51 5.02 3.71 -11.44
CA THR A 51 4.98 4.35 -12.77
C THR A 51 5.89 3.75 -13.85
N THR A 52 6.93 3.01 -13.49
CA THR A 52 7.79 2.29 -14.45
C THR A 52 7.28 0.87 -14.71
N HIS A 53 7.05 0.11 -13.64
CA HIS A 53 6.67 -1.31 -13.72
C HIS A 53 5.17 -1.52 -13.48
N TYR A 54 4.56 -0.66 -12.66
CA TYR A 54 3.14 -0.72 -12.32
C TYR A 54 2.56 0.66 -12.03
N THR A 55 1.24 0.78 -12.10
CA THR A 55 0.46 1.92 -11.61
C THR A 55 -0.48 1.49 -10.48
N VAL A 56 -0.93 2.45 -9.69
CA VAL A 56 -1.85 2.23 -8.56
C VAL A 56 -3.13 3.03 -8.80
N SER A 57 -4.23 2.50 -8.29
CA SER A 57 -5.53 3.16 -8.25
C SER A 57 -6.15 2.93 -6.87
N GLY A 58 -7.10 3.78 -6.46
CA GLY A 58 -7.84 3.61 -5.21
C GLY A 58 -7.18 4.23 -3.97
N ALA A 59 -6.15 5.06 -4.13
CA ALA A 59 -5.64 5.89 -3.04
C ALA A 59 -6.77 6.72 -2.41
N GLY A 60 -6.77 6.79 -1.08
CA GLY A 60 -7.85 7.42 -0.30
C GLY A 60 -9.09 6.55 -0.10
N THR A 61 -9.24 5.40 -0.77
CA THR A 61 -10.43 4.54 -0.67
C THR A 61 -10.26 3.47 0.41
N ASN A 62 -11.27 3.31 1.28
CA ASN A 62 -11.19 2.37 2.41
C ASN A 62 -11.13 0.90 1.99
N SER A 63 -11.79 0.55 0.89
CA SER A 63 -11.77 -0.79 0.30
C SER A 63 -10.50 -1.08 -0.49
N GLY A 64 -9.56 -0.13 -0.57
CA GLY A 64 -8.37 -0.21 -1.40
C GLY A 64 -8.68 -0.04 -2.89
N GLY A 65 -7.88 -0.67 -3.74
CA GLY A 65 -7.92 -0.50 -5.18
C GLY A 65 -7.11 -1.55 -5.92
N ASN A 66 -6.41 -1.16 -6.98
CA ASN A 66 -5.65 -2.09 -7.81
C ASN A 66 -4.22 -1.61 -8.09
N VAL A 67 -3.30 -2.57 -8.15
CA VAL A 67 -1.99 -2.49 -8.81
C VAL A 67 -2.14 -3.02 -10.23
N THR A 68 -1.73 -2.25 -11.23
CA THR A 68 -1.74 -2.67 -12.63
C THR A 68 -0.32 -2.68 -13.19
N PHE A 69 0.18 -3.86 -13.54
CA PHE A 69 1.50 -4.02 -14.14
C PHE A 69 1.51 -3.68 -15.63
N GLY A 70 2.62 -3.09 -16.10
CA GLY A 70 2.89 -2.90 -17.53
C GLY A 70 3.23 -4.21 -18.26
N SER A 71 3.84 -5.17 -17.55
CA SER A 71 4.09 -6.53 -18.02
C SER A 71 3.61 -7.55 -16.98
N ALA A 72 2.88 -8.57 -17.42
CA ALA A 72 2.31 -9.56 -16.51
C ALA A 72 3.42 -10.31 -15.74
N PRO A 73 3.34 -10.38 -14.40
CA PRO A 73 4.27 -11.16 -13.59
C PRO A 73 4.31 -12.62 -14.05
N ALA A 74 5.51 -13.12 -14.36
CA ALA A 74 5.68 -14.47 -14.90
C ALA A 74 5.34 -15.55 -13.86
N SER A 75 4.95 -16.74 -14.35
CA SER A 75 4.79 -17.94 -13.52
C SER A 75 6.07 -18.24 -12.73
N GLY A 76 5.91 -18.69 -11.49
CA GLY A 76 7.02 -18.91 -10.56
C GLY A 76 7.50 -17.63 -9.85
N ASN A 77 6.74 -16.54 -9.95
CA ASN A 77 6.89 -15.38 -9.07
C ASN A 77 5.60 -15.11 -8.32
N THR A 78 5.72 -14.76 -7.04
CA THR A 78 4.64 -14.23 -6.21
C THR A 78 4.67 -12.70 -6.22
N VAL A 79 3.52 -12.09 -6.51
CA VAL A 79 3.29 -10.65 -6.39
C VAL A 79 2.93 -10.33 -4.95
N LYS A 80 3.80 -9.59 -4.26
CA LYS A 80 3.59 -9.08 -2.90
C LYS A 80 3.25 -7.60 -2.97
N ILE A 81 2.09 -7.18 -2.45
CA ILE A 81 1.64 -5.78 -2.41
C ILE A 81 1.47 -5.38 -0.95
N GLU A 82 2.32 -4.48 -0.46
CA GLU A 82 2.40 -4.12 0.95
C GLU A 82 2.26 -2.61 1.14
N ARG A 83 1.47 -2.19 2.13
CA ARG A 83 1.43 -0.78 2.55
C ARG A 83 2.65 -0.47 3.39
N ILE A 84 3.47 0.46 2.90
CA ILE A 84 4.63 1.00 3.59
C ILE A 84 4.52 2.52 3.65
N LEU A 85 4.33 3.06 4.86
CA LEU A 85 4.22 4.50 5.10
C LEU A 85 5.57 5.13 5.50
N PRO A 86 5.84 6.38 5.08
CA PRO A 86 6.94 7.16 5.62
C PRO A 86 6.69 7.50 7.10
N HIS A 87 7.74 7.46 7.91
CA HIS A 87 7.69 7.75 9.34
C HIS A 87 7.78 9.27 9.60
N THR A 88 6.88 10.03 8.98
CA THR A 88 6.81 11.49 9.10
C THR A 88 5.38 11.94 9.40
N GLN A 89 5.26 13.02 10.17
CA GLN A 89 3.97 13.69 10.39
C GLN A 89 3.78 14.76 9.31
N THR A 90 2.67 14.69 8.58
CA THR A 90 2.32 15.66 7.54
C THR A 90 1.25 16.67 7.96
N THR A 91 0.63 16.48 9.13
CA THR A 91 -0.44 17.33 9.64
C THR A 91 0.14 18.47 10.46
N THR A 92 -0.15 19.71 10.05
CA THR A 92 0.14 20.94 10.79
C THR A 92 -1.17 21.56 11.24
N TYR A 93 -1.28 21.92 12.51
CA TYR A 93 -2.42 22.66 13.04
C TYR A 93 -2.11 24.16 13.11
N THR A 94 -3.11 24.96 12.76
CA THR A 94 -3.09 26.41 12.94
C THR A 94 -3.73 26.75 14.27
N GLU A 95 -3.06 27.61 15.05
CA GLU A 95 -3.58 28.07 16.33
C GLU A 95 -4.89 28.84 16.15
N ASN A 96 -5.86 28.62 17.05
CA ASN A 96 -7.18 29.26 17.05
C ASN A 96 -8.07 28.95 15.83
N ASP A 97 -7.67 28.04 14.96
CA ASP A 97 -8.53 27.55 13.88
C ASP A 97 -9.59 26.58 14.41
N ALA A 98 -10.69 26.44 13.67
CA ALA A 98 -11.68 25.42 13.97
C ALA A 98 -11.03 24.03 13.93
N PHE A 99 -11.38 23.16 14.87
CA PHE A 99 -10.77 21.83 14.97
C PHE A 99 -10.92 21.04 13.66
N PRO A 100 -9.80 20.72 12.96
CA PRO A 100 -9.85 20.04 11.67
C PRO A 100 -9.97 18.53 11.90
N SER A 101 -11.16 18.09 12.32
CA SER A 101 -11.45 16.71 12.71
C SER A 101 -10.97 15.66 11.68
N GLN A 102 -11.16 15.89 10.39
CA GLN A 102 -10.70 14.97 9.36
C GLN A 102 -9.18 14.81 9.32
N ALA A 103 -8.43 15.91 9.40
CA ALA A 103 -6.96 15.87 9.42
C ALA A 103 -6.41 15.24 10.72
N HIS A 104 -7.15 15.41 11.82
CA HIS A 104 -6.86 14.76 13.08
C HIS A 104 -7.01 13.24 12.98
N GLU A 105 -8.17 12.77 12.49
CA GLU A 105 -8.44 11.35 12.28
C GLU A 105 -7.43 10.72 11.30
N ASP A 106 -7.13 11.37 10.18
CA ASP A 106 -6.13 10.88 9.22
C ASP A 106 -4.73 10.74 9.86
N GLY A 107 -4.38 11.66 10.78
CA GLY A 107 -3.15 11.57 11.56
C GLY A 107 -3.11 10.35 12.49
N LEU A 108 -4.21 10.10 13.21
CA LEU A 108 -4.35 8.92 14.09
C LEU A 108 -4.34 7.61 13.30
N ASP A 109 -5.02 7.58 12.15
CA ASP A 109 -5.03 6.44 11.24
C ASP A 109 -3.62 6.13 10.72
N ARG A 110 -2.87 7.15 10.28
CA ARG A 110 -1.46 6.96 9.85
C ARG A 110 -0.59 6.40 10.95
N LEU A 111 -0.70 6.90 12.18
CA LEU A 111 0.06 6.40 13.33
C LEU A 111 -0.30 4.95 13.68
N THR A 112 -1.59 4.60 13.57
CA THR A 112 -2.06 3.22 13.75
C THR A 112 -1.46 2.31 12.69
N MET A 113 -1.48 2.72 11.42
CA MET A 113 -0.89 1.96 10.31
C MET A 113 0.64 1.81 10.44
N LEU A 114 1.35 2.85 10.89
CA LEU A 114 2.80 2.76 11.18
C LEU A 114 3.09 1.77 12.30
N THR A 115 2.23 1.71 13.32
CA THR A 115 2.33 0.73 14.41
C THR A 115 2.08 -0.70 13.91
N GLN A 116 1.12 -0.90 13.01
CA GLN A 116 0.87 -2.19 12.35
C GLN A 116 2.06 -2.64 11.47
N GLN A 117 2.77 -1.69 10.87
CA GLN A 117 3.94 -1.94 10.02
C GLN A 117 5.20 -2.29 10.83
N ALA A 118 5.29 -1.85 12.08
CA ALA A 118 6.44 -2.14 12.92
C ALA A 118 6.58 -3.66 13.14
N PRO A 119 7.82 -4.20 13.14
CA PRO A 119 8.03 -5.60 13.49
C PRO A 119 7.54 -5.88 14.92
N ALA A 120 6.99 -7.07 15.12
CA ALA A 120 6.51 -7.54 16.42
C ALA A 120 7.64 -7.74 17.43
#